data_AF-A0A059VXJ1-F1
#
_entry.id   AF-A0A059VXJ1-F1
#
_cell.length_a   1.000
_cell.length_b   1.000
_cell.length_c   1.000
_cell.angle_alpha   90.00
_cell.angle_beta   90.00
_cell.angle_gamma   90.00
#
_symmetry.space_group_name_H-M   'P 1'
#
loop_
_entity.id
_entity.type
_entity.pdbx_description
1 polymer ?
#
loop_
_entity_poly.entity_id
_entity_poly.type
_entity_poly.pdbx_seq_one_letter_code
_entity_poly.pdbx_strand_id
1 'polypeptide(L)'
;MFGPSLASQTGWLYPFAAIAVVCGLLWRRGRPRTDRIRAGFALWGTWLATYFLVFSAGSVGGHTYYMGVIAVPLAALTGGGTVALWRAYRAGGRRSWVLPGVVAATAAWGAFLASEFPTFLPWLAPAVGALGLAAVALLVLARPGGPRTGGRLALAGLAASLAALLLAPGAWAVQVFNPAYGSSGMGAVGPSGMRGGHGGHGSSKWPGNGHGKGGFGASTGQLSAEQRALLAYTTAHRGTSRYAFATDGWNGASPYILATGAHVLALGGFSGQVPFPTEPQFQHLVDTGAVRFVLLGTGRGAGTPFGGGSATTAARIADWVRTDCPRVPASAYAGPHAPKPARPGPGATAQTLYQCGPGTADGSAGSRAPHPRLAEAAARNAPR
;
A
#
# COMPACT_ATOMS: atom_id res chain seq x y z
N MET A 1 -6.26 -9.97 12.09
CA MET A 1 -5.22 -10.75 11.37
C MET A 1 -5.73 -11.99 10.63
N PHE A 2 -6.83 -12.63 11.03
CA PHE A 2 -7.36 -13.83 10.35
C PHE A 2 -8.28 -13.55 9.16
N GLY A 3 -8.68 -12.29 8.93
CA GLY A 3 -9.50 -11.93 7.78
C GLY A 3 -8.77 -12.22 6.46
N PRO A 4 -9.47 -12.71 5.41
CA PRO A 4 -8.84 -13.11 4.14
C PRO A 4 -7.99 -12.02 3.50
N SER A 5 -8.33 -10.74 3.67
CA SER A 5 -7.59 -9.59 3.14
C SER A 5 -6.16 -9.43 3.69
N LEU A 6 -5.91 -9.84 4.92
CA LEU A 6 -4.58 -9.74 5.57
C LEU A 6 -3.92 -11.12 5.67
N ALA A 7 -4.69 -12.16 5.98
CA ALA A 7 -4.19 -13.51 6.10
C ALA A 7 -3.62 -14.06 4.78
N SER A 8 -4.24 -13.75 3.64
CA SER A 8 -3.73 -14.15 2.32
C SER A 8 -2.42 -13.44 1.92
N GLN A 9 -2.02 -12.37 2.63
CA GLN A 9 -0.81 -11.62 2.30
C GLN A 9 0.43 -12.28 2.91
N THR A 10 0.39 -12.59 4.22
CA THR A 10 1.54 -13.14 4.94
C THR A 10 1.18 -14.28 5.91
N GLY A 11 -0.10 -14.52 6.14
CA GLY A 11 -0.61 -15.41 7.19
C GLY A 11 -0.62 -16.90 6.85
N TRP A 12 -0.09 -17.31 5.71
CA TRP A 12 -0.07 -18.71 5.25
C TRP A 12 0.53 -19.69 6.26
N LEU A 13 1.54 -19.24 7.01
CA LEU A 13 2.31 -20.07 7.96
C LEU A 13 1.93 -19.83 9.43
N TYR A 14 0.81 -19.16 9.71
CA TYR A 14 0.37 -18.89 11.09
C TYR A 14 0.25 -20.14 11.96
N PRO A 15 -0.39 -21.24 11.53
CA PRO A 15 -0.48 -22.45 12.36
C PRO A 15 0.90 -23.04 12.67
N PHE A 16 1.79 -23.05 11.67
CA PHE A 16 3.14 -23.55 11.84
C PHE A 16 3.93 -22.75 12.86
N ALA A 17 3.97 -21.42 12.69
CA ALA A 17 4.69 -20.53 13.59
C ALA A 17 4.15 -20.61 15.02
N ALA A 18 2.82 -20.67 15.21
CA ALA A 18 2.20 -20.80 16.52
C ALA A 18 2.62 -22.10 17.23
N ILE A 19 2.54 -23.24 16.53
CA ILE A 19 2.95 -24.55 17.08
C ILE A 19 4.47 -24.57 17.35
N ALA A 20 5.28 -23.97 16.46
CA ALA A 20 6.72 -23.87 16.63
C ALA A 20 7.11 -23.06 17.88
N VAL A 21 6.45 -21.93 18.15
CA VAL A 21 6.64 -21.16 19.40
C VAL A 21 6.31 -22.01 20.62
N VAL A 22 5.12 -22.62 20.62
CA VAL A 22 4.66 -23.44 21.76
C VAL A 22 5.63 -24.60 22.03
N CYS A 23 6.02 -25.35 20.99
CA CYS A 23 6.94 -26.47 21.13
C CYS A 23 8.35 -26.00 21.53
N GLY A 24 8.85 -24.93 20.91
CA GLY A 24 10.16 -24.36 21.20
C GLY A 24 10.31 -23.90 22.66
N LEU A 25 9.23 -23.36 23.24
CA LEU A 25 9.20 -22.94 24.65
C LEU A 25 8.95 -24.12 25.60
N LEU A 26 7.97 -24.98 25.31
CA LEU A 26 7.58 -26.10 26.19
C LEU A 26 8.66 -27.18 26.28
N TRP A 27 9.28 -27.57 25.16
CA TRP A 27 10.33 -28.60 25.17
C TRP A 27 11.65 -28.13 25.80
N ARG A 28 11.79 -26.82 26.00
CA ARG A 28 12.90 -26.18 26.71
C ARG A 28 12.50 -25.69 28.10
N ARG A 29 11.32 -26.06 28.61
CA ARG A 29 10.90 -25.74 29.98
C ARG A 29 11.91 -26.34 30.97
N GLY A 30 12.34 -25.52 31.93
CA GLY A 30 13.38 -25.89 32.91
C GLY A 30 14.82 -25.62 32.47
N ARG A 31 15.07 -25.25 31.19
CA ARG A 31 16.40 -24.79 30.77
C ARG A 31 16.68 -23.36 31.28
N PRO A 32 17.96 -22.99 31.52
CA PRO A 32 18.33 -21.64 31.96
C PRO A 32 17.81 -20.56 31.01
N ARG A 33 17.64 -19.34 31.53
CA ARG A 33 17.23 -18.17 30.70
C ARG A 33 18.27 -17.83 29.61
N THR A 34 19.51 -18.30 29.77
CA THR A 34 20.62 -18.13 28.82
C THR A 34 20.60 -19.15 27.67
N ASP A 35 19.66 -20.11 27.64
CA ASP A 35 19.50 -21.04 26.51
C ASP A 35 19.10 -20.27 25.24
N ARG A 36 20.03 -20.23 24.26
CA ARG A 36 19.87 -19.44 23.03
C ARG A 36 18.67 -19.86 22.19
N ILE A 37 18.31 -21.14 22.20
CA ILE A 37 17.18 -21.66 21.43
C ILE A 37 15.86 -21.18 22.04
N ARG A 38 15.71 -21.31 23.36
CA ARG A 38 14.56 -20.77 24.09
C ARG A 38 14.45 -19.26 23.93
N ALA A 39 15.56 -18.54 24.04
CA ALA A 39 15.61 -17.10 23.84
C ALA A 39 15.19 -16.70 22.42
N GLY A 40 15.61 -17.44 21.39
CA GLY A 40 15.21 -17.23 20.01
C GLY A 40 13.69 -17.37 19.80
N PHE A 41 13.10 -18.48 20.28
CA PHE A 41 11.64 -18.66 20.18
C PHE A 41 10.85 -17.63 20.98
N ALA A 42 11.36 -17.18 22.12
CA ALA A 42 10.76 -16.10 22.90
C ALA A 42 10.82 -14.76 22.13
N LEU A 43 11.99 -14.38 21.61
CA LEU A 43 12.17 -13.13 20.86
C LEU A 43 11.25 -13.07 19.64
N TRP A 44 11.33 -14.07 18.76
CA TRP A 44 10.55 -14.08 17.52
C TRP A 44 9.05 -14.29 17.80
N GLY A 45 8.72 -15.09 18.82
CA GLY A 45 7.35 -15.30 19.26
C GLY A 45 6.72 -14.04 19.84
N THR A 46 7.44 -13.29 20.68
CA THR A 46 6.99 -12.01 21.22
C THR A 46 6.83 -10.97 20.11
N TRP A 47 7.79 -10.86 19.19
CA TRP A 47 7.65 -9.98 18.02
C TRP A 47 6.36 -10.31 17.26
N LEU A 48 6.17 -11.57 16.85
CA LEU A 48 4.99 -11.98 16.12
C LEU A 48 3.71 -11.67 16.91
N ALA A 49 3.67 -12.00 18.19
CA ALA A 49 2.49 -11.79 19.03
C ALA A 49 2.13 -10.31 19.16
N THR A 50 3.11 -9.43 19.41
CA THR A 50 2.88 -7.99 19.54
C THR A 50 2.26 -7.41 18.27
N TYR A 51 2.88 -7.64 17.10
CA TYR A 51 2.33 -7.12 15.84
C TYR A 51 1.00 -7.77 15.47
N PHE A 52 0.85 -9.08 15.70
CA PHE A 52 -0.41 -9.78 15.44
C PHE A 52 -1.58 -9.22 16.27
N LEU A 53 -1.34 -8.91 17.56
CA LEU A 53 -2.36 -8.32 18.44
C LEU A 53 -2.70 -6.89 18.04
N VAL A 54 -1.68 -6.04 17.86
CA VAL A 54 -1.87 -4.63 17.47
C VAL A 54 -2.60 -4.54 16.14
N PHE A 55 -2.20 -5.33 15.14
CA PHE A 55 -2.85 -5.31 13.83
C PHE A 55 -4.22 -5.99 13.83
N SER A 56 -4.51 -6.88 14.79
CA SER A 56 -5.87 -7.43 14.97
C SER A 56 -6.83 -6.41 15.57
N ALA A 57 -6.35 -5.42 16.32
CA ALA A 57 -7.17 -4.35 16.89
C ALA A 57 -7.62 -3.29 15.85
N GLY A 58 -7.20 -3.40 14.58
CA GLY A 58 -7.84 -2.70 13.46
C GLY A 58 -7.24 -1.36 13.03
N SER A 59 -6.09 -0.93 13.57
CA SER A 59 -5.49 0.37 13.24
C SER A 59 -4.77 0.46 11.89
N VAL A 60 -4.62 -0.66 11.15
CA VAL A 60 -3.76 -0.72 9.95
C VAL A 60 -4.50 -0.40 8.64
N GLY A 61 -5.80 -0.11 8.68
CA GLY A 61 -6.50 0.55 7.57
C GLY A 61 -6.36 -0.07 6.17
N GLY A 62 -6.28 -1.40 6.05
CA GLY A 62 -6.15 -2.07 4.75
C GLY A 62 -4.80 -1.88 4.03
N HIS A 63 -3.80 -1.27 4.70
CA HIS A 63 -2.45 -1.08 4.17
C HIS A 63 -1.64 -2.37 4.30
N THR A 64 -1.68 -3.21 3.27
CA THR A 64 -1.05 -4.54 3.26
C THR A 64 0.48 -4.49 3.33
N TYR A 65 1.13 -3.39 2.93
CA TYR A 65 2.59 -3.25 3.06
C TYR A 65 3.10 -3.40 4.50
N TYR A 66 2.30 -3.04 5.51
CA TYR A 66 2.67 -3.23 6.92
C TYR A 66 2.84 -4.71 7.28
N MET A 67 2.24 -5.62 6.51
CA MET A 67 2.39 -7.06 6.75
C MET A 67 3.83 -7.55 6.56
N GLY A 68 4.69 -6.78 5.87
CA GLY A 68 6.12 -7.10 5.77
C GLY A 68 6.81 -7.28 7.12
N VAL A 69 6.38 -6.56 8.16
CA VAL A 69 6.96 -6.66 9.51
C VAL A 69 6.64 -8.00 10.19
N ILE A 70 5.56 -8.66 9.78
CA ILE A 70 5.14 -9.98 10.29
C ILE A 70 5.85 -11.12 9.55
N ALA A 71 6.28 -10.90 8.31
CA ALA A 71 6.95 -11.94 7.52
C ALA A 71 8.27 -12.41 8.16
N VAL A 72 9.04 -11.50 8.75
CA VAL A 72 10.34 -11.80 9.38
C VAL A 72 10.21 -12.80 10.54
N PRO A 73 9.41 -12.55 11.60
CA PRO A 73 9.26 -13.52 12.68
C PRO A 73 8.60 -14.81 12.21
N LEU A 74 7.68 -14.79 11.23
CA LEU A 74 7.12 -16.02 10.66
C LEU A 74 8.18 -16.90 10.00
N ALA A 75 9.09 -16.31 9.22
CA ALA A 75 10.18 -17.03 8.59
C ALA A 75 11.13 -17.64 9.63
N ALA A 76 11.53 -16.86 10.64
CA ALA A 76 12.39 -17.34 11.71
C ALA A 76 11.76 -18.49 12.52
N LEU A 77 10.48 -18.36 12.90
CA LEU A 77 9.76 -19.37 13.66
C LEU A 77 9.49 -20.64 12.85
N THR A 78 9.13 -20.50 11.57
CA THR A 78 8.90 -21.64 10.69
C THR A 78 10.20 -22.38 10.38
N GLY A 79 11.29 -21.66 10.07
CA GLY A 79 12.60 -22.24 9.81
C GLY A 79 13.19 -22.95 11.03
N GLY A 80 13.26 -22.25 12.17
CA GLY A 80 13.73 -22.83 13.43
C GLY A 80 12.82 -23.97 13.93
N GLY A 81 11.51 -23.79 13.79
CA GLY A 81 10.50 -24.80 14.10
C GLY A 81 10.67 -26.06 13.26
N THR A 82 10.91 -25.93 11.95
CA THR A 82 11.13 -27.07 11.05
C THR A 82 12.29 -27.94 11.52
N VAL A 83 13.43 -27.33 11.87
CA VAL A 83 14.59 -28.07 12.40
C VAL A 83 14.27 -28.74 13.74
N ALA A 84 13.59 -28.05 14.66
CA ALA A 84 13.23 -28.59 15.97
C ALA A 84 12.23 -29.76 15.87
N LEU A 85 11.19 -29.60 15.06
CA LEU A 85 10.15 -30.60 14.83
C LEU A 85 10.70 -31.80 14.06
N TRP A 86 11.60 -31.59 13.09
CA TRP A 86 12.28 -32.68 12.37
C TRP A 86 13.17 -33.52 13.29
N ARG A 87 13.94 -32.87 14.17
CA ARG A 87 14.75 -33.58 15.18
C ARG A 87 13.87 -34.38 16.14
N ALA A 88 12.77 -33.79 16.61
CA ALA A 88 11.80 -34.49 17.46
C ALA A 88 11.08 -35.63 16.73
N TYR A 89 10.80 -35.45 15.44
CA TYR A 89 10.24 -36.48 14.57
C TYR A 89 11.17 -37.67 14.44
N ARG A 90 12.46 -37.44 14.14
CA ARG A 90 13.49 -38.49 14.03
C ARG A 90 13.81 -39.19 15.35
N ALA A 91 13.69 -38.49 16.48
CA ALA A 91 13.90 -39.07 17.80
C ALA A 91 12.77 -40.04 18.22
N GLY A 92 11.63 -40.03 17.52
CA GLY A 92 10.50 -40.92 17.81
C GLY A 92 9.68 -40.52 19.03
N GLY A 93 8.89 -41.46 19.55
CA GLY A 93 8.01 -41.25 20.72
C GLY A 93 6.82 -40.32 20.45
N ARG A 94 6.23 -39.74 21.51
CA ARG A 94 5.01 -38.90 21.41
C ARG A 94 5.25 -37.61 20.62
N ARG A 95 6.43 -36.99 20.76
CA ARG A 95 6.76 -35.70 20.09
C ARG A 95 6.83 -35.80 18.57
N SER A 96 7.09 -36.99 18.03
CA SER A 96 7.10 -37.19 16.58
C SER A 96 5.73 -37.03 15.91
N TRP A 97 4.62 -36.98 16.66
CA TRP A 97 3.30 -36.63 16.11
C TRP A 97 3.13 -35.15 15.77
N VAL A 98 3.98 -34.28 16.34
CA VAL A 98 3.83 -32.83 16.16
C VAL A 98 4.13 -32.40 14.73
N LEU A 99 5.10 -33.04 14.05
CA LEU A 99 5.44 -32.69 12.67
C LEU A 99 4.28 -33.02 11.68
N PRO A 100 3.72 -34.23 11.63
CA PRO A 100 2.51 -34.49 10.83
C PRO A 100 1.34 -33.56 11.20
N GLY A 101 1.13 -33.32 12.51
CA GLY A 101 0.05 -32.47 12.99
C GLY A 101 0.18 -31.00 12.53
N VAL A 102 1.39 -30.43 12.61
CA VAL A 102 1.62 -29.05 12.15
C VAL A 102 1.47 -28.92 10.64
N VAL A 103 1.91 -29.93 9.88
CA VAL A 103 1.74 -29.97 8.41
C VAL A 103 0.27 -30.03 8.06
N ALA A 104 -0.51 -30.91 8.72
CA ALA A 104 -1.94 -31.01 8.53
C ALA A 104 -2.66 -29.68 8.82
N ALA A 105 -2.39 -29.07 9.97
CA ALA A 105 -2.99 -27.80 10.37
C ALA A 105 -2.64 -26.65 9.40
N THR A 106 -1.39 -26.58 8.96
CA THR A 106 -0.93 -25.52 8.05
C THR A 106 -1.45 -25.73 6.63
N ALA A 107 -1.49 -26.97 6.13
CA ALA A 107 -2.07 -27.29 4.82
C ALA A 107 -3.59 -27.04 4.80
N ALA A 108 -4.32 -27.41 5.85
CA ALA A 108 -5.74 -27.13 5.97
C ALA A 108 -6.03 -25.62 5.99
N TRP A 109 -5.23 -24.86 6.74
CA TRP A 109 -5.32 -23.40 6.76
C TRP A 109 -5.00 -22.78 5.39
N GLY A 110 -3.94 -23.24 4.72
CA GLY A 110 -3.58 -22.77 3.38
C GLY A 110 -4.66 -23.09 2.34
N ALA A 111 -5.25 -24.28 2.39
CA ALA A 111 -6.36 -24.66 1.51
C ALA A 111 -7.61 -23.81 1.80
N PHE A 112 -7.92 -23.54 3.07
CA PHE A 112 -9.01 -22.63 3.46
C PHE A 112 -8.78 -21.23 2.90
N LEU A 113 -7.60 -20.64 3.11
CA LEU A 113 -7.27 -19.32 2.57
C LEU A 113 -7.34 -19.28 1.04
N ALA A 114 -6.88 -20.33 0.36
CA ALA A 114 -6.99 -20.44 -1.10
C ALA A 114 -8.45 -20.57 -1.57
N SER A 115 -9.28 -21.28 -0.82
CA SER A 115 -10.70 -21.49 -1.15
C SER A 115 -11.54 -20.22 -1.07
N GLU A 116 -11.08 -19.20 -0.34
CA GLU A 116 -11.71 -17.88 -0.31
C GLU A 116 -11.56 -17.11 -1.64
N PHE A 117 -10.71 -17.59 -2.56
CA PHE A 117 -10.46 -16.98 -3.87
C PHE A 117 -10.66 -17.99 -5.03
N PRO A 118 -11.86 -18.56 -5.19
CA PRO A 118 -12.10 -19.68 -6.11
C PRO A 118 -11.92 -19.30 -7.59
N THR A 119 -12.04 -18.02 -7.94
CA THR A 119 -11.87 -17.51 -9.30
C THR A 119 -10.42 -17.23 -9.67
N PHE A 120 -9.49 -17.22 -8.71
CA PHE A 120 -8.08 -16.92 -8.98
C PHE A 120 -7.34 -18.15 -9.52
N LEU A 121 -7.31 -19.22 -8.74
CA LEU A 121 -6.74 -20.51 -9.11
C LEU A 121 -7.63 -21.62 -8.53
N PRO A 122 -8.67 -22.07 -9.27
CA PRO A 122 -9.68 -22.99 -8.73
C PRO A 122 -9.10 -24.35 -8.30
N TRP A 123 -7.96 -24.74 -8.89
CA TRP A 123 -7.26 -25.98 -8.57
C TRP A 123 -6.36 -25.88 -7.33
N LEU A 124 -6.10 -24.68 -6.81
CA LEU A 124 -5.06 -24.49 -5.79
C LEU A 124 -5.46 -25.07 -4.44
N ALA A 125 -6.66 -24.77 -3.94
CA ALA A 125 -7.16 -25.33 -2.69
C ALA A 125 -7.17 -26.88 -2.71
N PRO A 126 -7.73 -27.56 -3.74
CA PRO A 126 -7.67 -29.01 -3.79
C PRO A 126 -6.24 -29.56 -3.97
N ALA A 127 -5.35 -28.88 -4.73
CA ALA A 127 -3.96 -29.30 -4.85
C ALA A 127 -3.20 -29.23 -3.53
N VAL A 128 -3.35 -28.14 -2.76
CA VAL A 128 -2.77 -27.99 -1.42
C VAL A 128 -3.32 -29.06 -0.47
N GLY A 129 -4.63 -29.33 -0.52
CA GLY A 129 -5.27 -30.39 0.25
C GLY A 129 -4.69 -31.77 -0.07
N ALA A 130 -4.58 -32.12 -1.36
CA ALA A 130 -4.04 -33.40 -1.81
C ALA A 130 -2.57 -33.58 -1.42
N LEU A 131 -1.73 -32.56 -1.65
CA LEU A 131 -0.31 -32.58 -1.24
C LEU A 131 -0.17 -32.66 0.28
N GLY A 132 -1.01 -31.95 1.04
CA GLY A 132 -1.04 -31.99 2.50
C GLY A 132 -1.40 -33.38 3.03
N LEU A 133 -2.43 -34.02 2.47
CA LEU A 133 -2.81 -35.39 2.83
C LEU A 133 -1.70 -36.39 2.50
N ALA A 134 -1.09 -36.30 1.31
CA ALA A 134 0.04 -37.15 0.92
C ALA A 134 1.24 -36.96 1.86
N ALA A 135 1.57 -35.71 2.20
CA ALA A 135 2.64 -35.37 3.13
C ALA A 135 2.41 -35.97 4.51
N VAL A 136 1.20 -35.82 5.06
CA VAL A 136 0.83 -36.38 6.37
C VAL A 136 0.88 -37.90 6.33
N ALA A 137 0.33 -38.55 5.30
CA ALA A 137 0.38 -40.00 5.16
C ALA A 137 1.83 -40.52 5.12
N LEU A 138 2.68 -39.91 4.29
CA LEU A 138 4.10 -40.27 4.20
C LEU A 138 4.83 -40.10 5.53
N LEU A 139 4.60 -38.98 6.23
CA LEU A 139 5.21 -38.73 7.54
C LEU A 139 4.66 -39.66 8.63
N VAL A 140 3.40 -40.11 8.57
CA VAL A 140 2.88 -41.07 9.54
C VAL A 140 3.45 -42.46 9.29
N LEU A 141 3.53 -42.89 8.02
CA LEU A 141 4.10 -44.18 7.61
C LEU A 141 5.61 -44.26 7.85
N ALA A 142 6.32 -43.14 7.76
CA ALA A 142 7.77 -43.06 7.92
C ALA A 142 8.25 -42.85 9.36
N ARG A 143 7.36 -42.94 10.36
CA ARG A 143 7.72 -42.70 11.76
C ARG A 143 8.77 -43.69 12.26
N PRO A 144 9.72 -43.25 13.13
CA PRO A 144 10.67 -44.16 13.76
C PRO A 144 9.94 -45.24 14.56
N GLY A 145 10.15 -46.50 14.19
CA GLY A 145 9.40 -47.67 14.68
C GLY A 145 8.79 -48.53 13.55
N GLY A 146 8.76 -48.02 12.31
CA GLY A 146 8.33 -48.76 11.11
C GLY A 146 9.46 -49.44 10.32
N PRO A 147 9.17 -49.98 9.11
CA PRO A 147 10.11 -50.73 8.28
C PRO A 147 11.38 -49.97 7.87
N ARG A 148 12.45 -50.70 7.48
CA ARG A 148 13.78 -50.20 7.07
C ARG A 148 13.76 -49.11 5.97
N THR A 149 12.67 -48.94 5.23
CA THR A 149 12.45 -47.90 4.19
C THR A 149 12.06 -46.51 4.74
N GLY A 150 11.86 -46.37 6.07
CA GLY A 150 11.36 -45.14 6.69
C GLY A 150 12.20 -43.88 6.41
N GLY A 151 13.51 -44.00 6.17
CA GLY A 151 14.36 -42.84 5.86
C GLY A 151 14.00 -42.13 4.55
N ARG A 152 13.79 -42.88 3.46
CA ARG A 152 13.41 -42.32 2.15
C ARG A 152 11.98 -41.77 2.18
N LEU A 153 11.07 -42.48 2.83
CA LEU A 153 9.68 -42.04 3.01
C LEU A 153 9.58 -40.76 3.85
N ALA A 154 10.39 -40.61 4.89
CA ALA A 154 10.42 -39.41 5.71
C ALA A 154 10.91 -38.19 4.91
N LEU A 155 11.93 -38.37 4.06
CA LEU A 155 12.41 -37.32 3.16
C LEU A 155 11.36 -36.95 2.11
N ALA A 156 10.70 -37.93 1.51
CA ALA A 156 9.59 -37.71 0.59
C ALA A 156 8.43 -36.97 1.28
N GLY A 157 8.07 -37.36 2.50
CA GLY A 157 7.06 -36.68 3.31
C GLY A 157 7.44 -35.25 3.66
N LEU A 158 8.72 -34.99 3.95
CA LEU A 158 9.23 -33.63 4.17
C LEU A 158 9.17 -32.78 2.89
N ALA A 159 9.57 -33.33 1.75
CA ALA A 159 9.49 -32.65 0.45
C ALA A 159 8.03 -32.35 0.06
N ALA A 160 7.13 -33.31 0.26
CA ALA A 160 5.69 -33.12 0.05
C ALA A 160 5.12 -32.06 1.00
N SER A 161 5.58 -32.01 2.26
CA SER A 161 5.18 -30.97 3.22
C SER A 161 5.62 -29.59 2.75
N LEU A 162 6.86 -29.45 2.29
CA LEU A 162 7.37 -28.19 1.74
C LEU A 162 6.55 -27.77 0.52
N ALA A 163 6.26 -28.69 -0.40
CA ALA A 163 5.42 -28.41 -1.56
C ALA A 163 4.01 -27.96 -1.13
N ALA A 164 3.34 -28.68 -0.23
CA ALA A 164 2.01 -28.34 0.25
C ALA A 164 1.93 -26.96 0.90
N LEU A 165 2.91 -26.62 1.76
CA LEU A 165 2.92 -25.37 2.52
C LEU A 165 3.36 -24.16 1.70
N LEU A 166 4.19 -24.36 0.65
CA LEU A 166 4.72 -23.27 -0.15
C LEU A 166 3.97 -23.03 -1.47
N LEU A 167 3.16 -24.00 -1.94
CA LEU A 167 2.44 -23.87 -3.21
C LEU A 167 1.51 -22.64 -3.25
N ALA A 168 0.68 -22.45 -2.21
CA ALA A 168 -0.24 -21.32 -2.15
C ALA A 168 0.46 -19.96 -1.97
N PRO A 169 1.33 -19.72 -0.96
CA PRO A 169 2.06 -18.46 -0.86
C PRO A 169 2.98 -18.21 -2.08
N GLY A 170 3.51 -19.26 -2.71
CA GLY A 170 4.26 -19.17 -3.95
C GLY A 170 3.43 -18.65 -5.11
N ALA A 171 2.19 -19.14 -5.26
CA ALA A 171 1.26 -18.65 -6.27
C ALA A 171 0.91 -17.16 -6.07
N TRP A 172 0.73 -16.72 -4.82
CA TRP A 172 0.55 -15.29 -4.49
C TRP A 172 1.80 -14.47 -4.84
N ALA A 173 3.00 -14.96 -4.52
CA ALA A 173 4.25 -14.24 -4.74
C ALA A 173 4.60 -14.09 -6.23
N VAL A 174 4.44 -15.15 -7.03
CA VAL A 174 4.72 -15.13 -8.48
C VAL A 174 3.82 -14.14 -9.22
N GLN A 175 2.63 -13.86 -8.69
CA GLN A 175 1.70 -12.91 -9.29
C GLN A 175 2.29 -11.50 -9.45
N VAL A 176 3.27 -11.11 -8.62
CA VAL A 176 3.93 -9.80 -8.73
C VAL A 176 4.55 -9.58 -10.12
N PHE A 177 4.93 -10.66 -10.82
CA PHE A 177 5.47 -10.59 -12.17
C PHE A 177 4.41 -10.45 -13.27
N ASN A 178 3.12 -10.57 -12.95
CA ASN A 178 2.05 -10.42 -13.91
C ASN A 178 1.49 -8.98 -13.89
N PRO A 179 1.67 -8.20 -14.97
CA PRO A 179 1.19 -6.82 -15.04
C PRO A 179 -0.33 -6.67 -14.84
N ALA A 180 -1.11 -7.72 -15.09
CA ALA A 180 -2.56 -7.72 -14.85
C ALA A 180 -2.92 -7.55 -13.36
N TYR A 181 -2.00 -7.87 -12.46
CA TYR A 181 -2.17 -7.71 -11.02
C TYR A 181 -1.17 -6.73 -10.39
N GLY A 182 -0.16 -6.31 -11.14
CA GLY A 182 0.81 -5.31 -10.72
C GLY A 182 0.19 -3.92 -10.77
N SER A 183 -0.20 -3.38 -9.62
CA SER A 183 -0.41 -1.94 -9.31
C SER A 183 -1.42 -1.73 -8.17
N SER A 184 -1.47 -2.61 -7.17
CA SER A 184 -2.12 -2.19 -5.93
C SER A 184 -1.22 -1.10 -5.32
N GLY A 185 -1.70 0.15 -5.25
CA GLY A 185 -0.98 1.28 -4.64
C GLY A 185 -0.58 1.10 -3.17
N MET A 186 -0.81 -0.09 -2.63
CA MET A 186 -0.76 -0.46 -1.21
C MET A 186 0.11 -1.72 -0.98
N GLY A 187 0.73 -2.28 -2.04
CA GLY A 187 1.63 -3.42 -1.94
C GLY A 187 0.93 -4.74 -1.59
N ALA A 188 -0.32 -4.91 -2.01
CA ALA A 188 -1.04 -6.17 -1.91
C ALA A 188 -0.61 -7.13 -3.03
N VAL A 189 -0.45 -8.41 -2.68
CA VAL A 189 -0.15 -9.52 -3.59
C VAL A 189 -1.31 -10.51 -3.61
N GLY A 190 -1.44 -11.29 -4.68
CA GLY A 190 -2.60 -12.16 -4.86
C GLY A 190 -3.83 -11.44 -5.44
N PRO A 191 -4.93 -12.18 -5.62
CA PRO A 191 -6.20 -11.62 -6.08
C PRO A 191 -6.70 -10.57 -5.09
N SER A 192 -6.92 -9.35 -5.55
CA SER A 192 -7.61 -8.32 -4.76
C SER A 192 -9.04 -8.80 -4.51
N GLY A 193 -9.35 -9.12 -3.24
CA GLY A 193 -10.59 -9.80 -2.86
C GLY A 193 -11.84 -9.08 -3.37
N MET A 194 -12.51 -9.71 -4.34
CA MET A 194 -13.91 -9.44 -4.68
C MET A 194 -14.64 -10.78 -4.55
N ARG A 195 -15.12 -11.10 -3.34
CA ARG A 195 -16.33 -11.94 -3.25
C ARG A 195 -17.44 -11.08 -3.82
N GLY A 196 -17.86 -11.37 -5.04
CA GLY A 196 -19.19 -10.96 -5.51
C GLY A 196 -20.22 -11.63 -4.60
N GLY A 197 -21.01 -10.85 -3.86
CA GLY A 197 -22.08 -11.38 -3.02
C GLY A 197 -22.28 -10.60 -1.72
N HIS A 198 -23.39 -9.86 -1.68
CA HIS A 198 -24.12 -9.30 -0.54
C HIS A 198 -23.69 -9.76 0.88
N GLY A 199 -23.40 -8.77 1.74
CA GLY A 199 -23.49 -8.91 3.21
C GLY A 199 -22.16 -9.07 3.94
N GLY A 200 -21.69 -7.99 4.59
CA GLY A 200 -20.54 -8.03 5.48
C GLY A 200 -20.25 -6.66 6.08
N HIS A 201 -20.87 -6.36 7.22
CA HIS A 201 -20.71 -5.11 7.96
C HIS A 201 -19.27 -4.96 8.45
N GLY A 202 -18.57 -3.89 8.04
CA GLY A 202 -17.34 -3.45 8.69
C GLY A 202 -16.18 -2.99 7.80
N SER A 203 -16.30 -2.95 6.48
CA SER A 203 -15.32 -2.25 5.65
C SER A 203 -15.72 -0.78 5.51
N SER A 204 -14.85 0.11 5.98
CA SER A 204 -14.90 1.53 5.70
C SER A 204 -15.14 1.72 4.20
N LYS A 205 -16.21 2.46 3.86
CA LYS A 205 -16.54 2.86 2.49
C LYS A 205 -15.38 3.67 1.92
N TRP A 206 -14.42 3.00 1.31
CA TRP A 206 -13.45 3.63 0.42
C TRP A 206 -14.08 3.68 -0.97
N PRO A 207 -14.32 4.88 -1.55
CA PRO A 207 -14.80 4.99 -2.92
C PRO A 207 -13.65 4.64 -3.86
N GLY A 208 -13.58 3.36 -4.23
CA GLY A 208 -12.55 2.81 -5.10
C GLY A 208 -12.87 1.40 -5.57
N ASN A 209 -14.16 1.05 -5.66
CA ASN A 209 -14.59 -0.19 -6.30
C ASN A 209 -14.72 0.04 -7.80
N GLY A 210 -13.67 -0.30 -8.52
CA GLY A 210 -13.67 -0.34 -9.97
C GLY A 210 -12.27 -0.66 -10.48
N HIS A 211 -12.18 -1.54 -11.46
CA HIS A 211 -10.97 -1.82 -12.25
C HIS A 211 -10.55 -0.60 -13.10
N GLY A 212 -10.60 0.60 -12.52
CA GLY A 212 -10.24 1.85 -13.17
C GLY A 212 -8.74 2.11 -12.98
N LYS A 213 -8.06 2.44 -14.06
CA LYS A 213 -6.68 2.92 -14.15
C LYS A 213 -6.41 4.25 -13.41
N GLY A 214 -7.10 4.52 -12.29
CA GLY A 214 -7.08 5.80 -11.57
C GLY A 214 -6.95 5.68 -10.05
N GLY A 215 -6.60 4.51 -9.51
CA GLY A 215 -6.27 4.34 -8.10
C GLY A 215 -4.81 4.74 -7.80
N PHE A 216 -4.56 5.19 -6.57
CA PHE A 216 -3.25 5.54 -6.01
C PHE A 216 -2.08 4.80 -6.66
N GLY A 217 -1.17 5.53 -7.30
CA GLY A 217 0.12 4.98 -7.73
C GLY A 217 0.14 4.11 -8.98
N ALA A 218 -0.95 4.02 -9.75
CA ALA A 218 -0.93 3.38 -11.08
C ALA A 218 -0.24 4.27 -12.13
N SER A 219 0.96 4.80 -11.84
CA SER A 219 1.80 5.42 -12.86
C SER A 219 2.62 4.33 -13.54
N THR A 220 2.44 4.14 -14.84
CA THR A 220 3.26 3.25 -15.69
C THR A 220 4.70 3.75 -15.87
N GLY A 221 5.17 4.65 -14.99
CA GLY A 221 6.39 5.44 -15.18
C GLY A 221 6.32 6.42 -16.35
N GLN A 222 5.18 6.53 -17.03
CA GLN A 222 5.00 7.35 -18.23
C GLN A 222 3.82 8.31 -18.05
N LEU A 223 4.00 9.52 -18.57
CA LEU A 223 2.94 10.52 -18.64
C LEU A 223 1.99 10.23 -19.81
N SER A 224 0.69 10.45 -19.59
CA SER A 224 -0.29 10.45 -20.68
C SER A 224 0.03 11.53 -21.72
N ALA A 225 -0.55 11.46 -22.92
CA ALA A 225 -0.37 12.50 -23.94
C ALA A 225 -0.78 13.89 -23.44
N GLU A 226 -1.89 13.97 -22.69
CA GLU A 226 -2.38 15.21 -22.09
C GLU A 226 -1.43 15.75 -21.02
N GLN A 227 -0.92 14.88 -20.13
CA GLN A 227 0.05 15.26 -19.12
C GLN A 227 1.37 15.74 -19.76
N ARG A 228 1.84 15.07 -20.81
CA ARG A 228 3.02 15.52 -21.56
C ARG A 228 2.81 16.90 -22.19
N ALA A 229 1.65 17.15 -22.78
CA ALA A 229 1.33 18.44 -23.39
C ALA A 229 1.25 19.56 -22.35
N LEU A 230 0.62 19.31 -21.19
CA LEU A 230 0.58 20.26 -20.08
C LEU A 230 1.98 20.58 -19.54
N LEU A 231 2.81 19.55 -19.32
CA LEU A 231 4.17 19.74 -18.84
C LEU A 231 5.03 20.51 -19.85
N ALA A 232 4.90 20.20 -21.14
CA ALA A 232 5.60 20.90 -22.20
C ALA A 232 5.19 22.38 -22.25
N TYR A 233 3.89 22.68 -22.20
CA TYR A 233 3.37 24.04 -22.19
C TYR A 233 3.88 24.83 -20.99
N THR A 234 3.70 24.30 -19.78
CA THR A 234 4.14 24.98 -18.55
C THR A 234 5.65 25.16 -18.52
N THR A 235 6.43 24.17 -18.96
CA THR A 235 7.90 24.26 -19.04
C THR A 235 8.36 25.32 -20.04
N ALA A 236 7.69 25.44 -21.19
CA ALA A 236 8.02 26.45 -22.20
C ALA A 236 7.68 27.88 -21.73
N HIS A 237 6.62 28.04 -20.94
CA HIS A 237 6.11 29.37 -20.54
C HIS A 237 6.46 29.76 -19.09
N ARG A 238 7.17 28.91 -18.33
CA ARG A 238 7.49 29.18 -16.91
C ARG A 238 8.51 30.30 -16.71
N GLY A 239 9.27 30.67 -17.74
CA GLY A 239 10.40 31.60 -17.60
C GLY A 239 11.41 31.09 -16.57
N THR A 240 11.71 31.90 -15.57
CA THR A 240 12.63 31.58 -14.46
C THR A 240 11.95 30.91 -13.26
N SER A 241 10.66 30.60 -13.35
CA SER A 241 9.91 29.98 -12.25
C SER A 241 10.53 28.66 -11.81
N ARG A 242 10.73 28.54 -10.49
CA ARG A 242 11.29 27.35 -9.84
C ARG A 242 10.44 26.12 -10.10
N TYR A 243 9.12 26.27 -10.03
CA TYR A 243 8.17 25.19 -10.27
C TYR A 243 7.61 25.28 -11.69
N ALA A 244 7.45 24.13 -12.36
CA ALA A 244 6.75 24.06 -13.64
C ALA A 244 5.28 24.47 -13.46
N PHE A 245 4.63 23.94 -12.42
CA PHE A 245 3.32 24.39 -11.95
C PHE A 245 3.08 23.92 -10.50
N ALA A 246 2.05 24.46 -9.86
CA ALA A 246 1.48 23.98 -8.60
C ALA A 246 0.16 23.23 -8.85
N THR A 247 -0.23 22.31 -7.98
CA THR A 247 -1.49 21.54 -8.13
C THR A 247 -2.11 21.16 -6.79
N ASP A 248 -3.38 20.73 -6.81
CA ASP A 248 -4.27 20.54 -5.66
C ASP A 248 -3.95 19.30 -4.78
N GLY A 249 -2.79 18.68 -4.96
CA GLY A 249 -2.28 17.63 -4.09
C GLY A 249 -1.19 16.77 -4.70
N TRP A 250 -0.69 15.82 -3.91
CA TRP A 250 0.32 14.86 -4.38
C TRP A 250 -0.13 14.04 -5.60
N ASN A 251 -1.43 13.68 -5.69
CA ASN A 251 -1.95 12.90 -6.82
C ASN A 251 -1.78 13.63 -8.17
N GLY A 252 -1.95 14.95 -8.19
CA GLY A 252 -1.74 15.76 -9.39
C GLY A 252 -0.26 15.94 -9.72
N ALA A 253 0.62 15.94 -8.72
CA ALA A 253 2.05 16.21 -8.90
C ALA A 253 2.88 14.95 -9.20
N SER A 254 2.53 13.82 -8.58
CA SER A 254 3.37 12.61 -8.56
C SER A 254 3.68 12.03 -9.94
N PRO A 255 2.77 11.98 -10.93
CA PRO A 255 3.11 11.43 -12.25
C PRO A 255 4.23 12.23 -12.93
N TYR A 256 4.20 13.56 -12.81
CA TYR A 256 5.18 14.46 -13.42
C TYR A 256 6.55 14.33 -12.75
N ILE A 257 6.57 14.35 -11.42
CA ILE A 257 7.81 14.20 -10.64
C ILE A 257 8.46 12.85 -10.92
N LEU A 258 7.70 11.76 -10.85
CA LEU A 258 8.23 10.40 -11.00
C LEU A 258 8.69 10.09 -12.43
N ALA A 259 7.96 10.56 -13.44
CA ALA A 259 8.28 10.26 -14.83
C ALA A 259 9.39 11.14 -15.42
N THR A 260 9.55 12.38 -14.91
CA THR A 260 10.42 13.38 -15.57
C THR A 260 11.36 14.13 -14.63
N GLY A 261 11.20 14.01 -13.31
CA GLY A 261 11.92 14.83 -12.34
C GLY A 261 11.43 16.29 -12.29
N ALA A 262 10.30 16.63 -12.93
CA ALA A 262 9.79 17.98 -12.96
C ALA A 262 9.49 18.51 -11.55
N HIS A 263 9.89 19.76 -11.28
CA HIS A 263 9.56 20.44 -10.04
C HIS A 263 8.09 20.88 -10.04
N VAL A 264 7.20 20.07 -9.45
CA VAL A 264 5.76 20.37 -9.30
C VAL A 264 5.43 20.57 -7.83
N LEU A 265 4.79 21.69 -7.49
CA LEU A 265 4.42 22.01 -6.12
C LEU A 265 3.07 21.38 -5.77
N ALA A 266 3.07 20.38 -4.87
CA ALA A 266 1.86 19.74 -4.36
C ALA A 266 1.31 20.51 -3.15
N LEU A 267 0.19 21.21 -3.33
CA LEU A 267 -0.49 21.91 -2.23
C LEU A 267 -1.14 20.89 -1.29
N GLY A 268 -0.95 21.03 0.03
CA GLY A 268 -1.62 20.14 0.98
C GLY A 268 -1.00 18.75 1.16
N GLY A 269 0.06 18.41 0.41
CA GLY A 269 0.74 17.12 0.49
C GLY A 269 -0.12 15.93 0.04
N PHE A 270 0.14 14.74 0.60
CA PHE A 270 -0.61 13.52 0.27
C PHE A 270 -2.05 13.54 0.81
N SER A 271 -2.26 14.10 2.00
CA SER A 271 -3.56 14.14 2.67
C SER A 271 -4.43 15.34 2.28
N GLY A 272 -3.87 16.32 1.56
CA GLY A 272 -4.50 17.63 1.33
C GLY A 272 -4.64 18.51 2.58
N GLN A 273 -4.24 18.01 3.75
CA GLN A 273 -4.38 18.70 5.04
C GLN A 273 -3.10 19.40 5.49
N VAL A 274 -1.96 19.08 4.87
CA VAL A 274 -0.68 19.67 5.29
C VAL A 274 -0.76 21.18 5.02
N PRO A 275 -0.57 22.06 6.03
CA PRO A 275 -0.66 23.50 5.84
C PRO A 275 0.60 24.06 5.16
N PHE A 276 1.01 23.45 4.05
CA PHE A 276 2.20 23.81 3.29
C PHE A 276 1.92 23.86 1.78
N PRO A 277 2.37 24.94 1.10
CA PRO A 277 2.72 26.23 1.72
C PRO A 277 1.51 26.82 2.47
N THR A 278 1.77 27.72 3.42
CA THR A 278 0.70 28.60 3.94
C THR A 278 0.22 29.53 2.84
N GLU A 279 -0.97 30.12 2.99
CA GLU A 279 -1.51 31.06 1.99
C GLU A 279 -0.58 32.27 1.76
N PRO A 280 -0.04 32.96 2.79
CA PRO A 280 0.93 34.03 2.58
C PRO A 280 2.24 33.56 1.92
N GLN A 281 2.71 32.35 2.26
CA GLN A 281 3.89 31.79 1.60
C GLN A 281 3.62 31.48 0.12
N PHE A 282 2.42 31.00 -0.21
CA PHE A 282 2.04 30.74 -1.59
C PHE A 282 1.95 32.05 -2.40
N GLN A 283 1.32 33.07 -1.84
CA GLN A 283 1.28 34.41 -2.43
C GLN A 283 2.69 34.95 -2.67
N HIS A 284 3.58 34.83 -1.68
CA HIS A 284 4.98 35.22 -1.84
C HIS A 284 5.70 34.42 -2.96
N LEU A 285 5.42 33.12 -3.13
CA LEU A 285 5.96 32.33 -4.24
C LEU A 285 5.45 32.81 -5.60
N VAL A 286 4.22 33.30 -5.68
CA VAL A 286 3.68 33.91 -6.90
C VAL A 286 4.31 35.27 -7.15
N ASP A 287 4.42 36.12 -6.13
CA ASP A 287 4.97 37.48 -6.22
C ASP A 287 6.45 37.47 -6.63
N THR A 288 7.22 36.51 -6.11
CA THR A 288 8.64 36.29 -6.48
C THR A 288 8.82 35.59 -7.82
N GLY A 289 7.73 35.20 -8.49
CA GLY A 289 7.75 34.47 -9.76
C GLY A 289 8.22 33.01 -9.63
N ALA A 290 8.35 32.48 -8.41
CA ALA A 290 8.72 31.09 -8.18
C ALA A 290 7.62 30.09 -8.56
N VAL A 291 6.35 30.52 -8.60
CA VAL A 291 5.19 29.79 -9.11
C VAL A 291 4.42 30.67 -10.08
N ARG A 292 4.28 30.23 -11.33
CA ARG A 292 3.51 30.94 -12.37
C ARG A 292 2.24 30.22 -12.79
N PHE A 293 2.24 28.89 -12.81
CA PHE A 293 1.10 28.11 -13.26
C PHE A 293 0.52 27.29 -12.12
N VAL A 294 -0.81 27.20 -12.07
CA VAL A 294 -1.53 26.40 -11.06
C VAL A 294 -2.61 25.56 -11.74
N LEU A 295 -2.57 24.25 -11.56
CA LEU A 295 -3.52 23.29 -12.10
C LEU A 295 -4.48 22.84 -11.01
N LEU A 296 -5.77 23.18 -11.13
CA LEU A 296 -6.81 22.86 -10.16
C LEU A 296 -7.91 21.99 -10.78
N GLY A 297 -8.45 21.01 -10.04
CA GLY A 297 -9.68 20.33 -10.41
C GLY A 297 -10.92 21.23 -10.32
N THR A 298 -11.96 20.92 -11.11
CA THR A 298 -13.24 21.66 -11.14
C THR A 298 -14.11 21.51 -9.89
N GLY A 299 -13.83 20.54 -9.02
CA GLY A 299 -14.56 20.37 -7.75
C GLY A 299 -13.94 21.18 -6.60
N ARG A 300 -14.75 22.03 -5.93
CA ARG A 300 -14.43 22.48 -4.57
C ARG A 300 -14.42 21.24 -3.67
N GLY A 301 -13.23 20.76 -3.34
CA GLY A 301 -13.07 19.56 -2.52
C GLY A 301 -13.39 18.27 -3.27
N ALA A 302 -12.66 17.98 -4.36
CA ALA A 302 -12.43 16.58 -4.73
C ALA A 302 -11.75 15.91 -3.54
N GLY A 303 -12.57 15.37 -2.64
CA GLY A 303 -12.20 15.00 -1.29
C GLY A 303 -10.96 14.13 -1.33
N THR A 304 -9.87 14.62 -0.76
CA THR A 304 -8.80 13.72 -0.37
C THR A 304 -9.44 12.63 0.49
N PRO A 305 -9.10 11.35 0.29
CA PRO A 305 -9.72 10.23 1.00
C PRO A 305 -9.62 10.34 2.54
N PHE A 306 -8.83 11.29 3.04
CA PHE A 306 -8.62 11.63 4.43
C PHE A 306 -9.55 12.73 4.97
N GLY A 307 -10.67 13.03 4.30
CA GLY A 307 -11.73 13.88 4.87
C GLY A 307 -11.44 15.39 4.86
N GLY A 308 -10.74 15.88 3.83
CA GLY A 308 -10.45 17.30 3.66
C GLY A 308 -11.67 18.11 3.26
N GLY A 309 -12.38 18.68 4.24
CA GLY A 309 -13.41 19.67 4.00
C GLY A 309 -12.86 20.98 3.42
N SER A 310 -13.74 21.88 3.00
CA SER A 310 -13.43 23.21 2.42
C SER A 310 -12.59 24.15 3.30
N ALA A 311 -12.14 23.71 4.48
CA ALA A 311 -11.41 24.50 5.46
C ALA A 311 -9.88 24.35 5.41
N THR A 312 -9.32 23.56 4.47
CA THR A 312 -7.86 23.38 4.39
C THR A 312 -7.15 24.62 3.82
N THR A 313 -5.87 24.75 4.15
CA THR A 313 -5.01 25.79 3.54
C THR A 313 -4.94 25.63 2.02
N ALA A 314 -4.85 24.39 1.51
CA ALA A 314 -4.85 24.12 0.08
C ALA A 314 -6.17 24.57 -0.60
N ALA A 315 -7.32 24.40 0.06
CA ALA A 315 -8.61 24.87 -0.44
C ALA A 315 -8.67 26.41 -0.50
N ARG A 316 -8.17 27.12 0.53
CA ARG A 316 -8.07 28.59 0.51
C ARG A 316 -7.18 29.10 -0.60
N ILE A 317 -6.01 28.47 -0.80
CA ILE A 317 -5.12 28.79 -1.91
C ILE A 317 -5.82 28.55 -3.26
N ALA A 318 -6.51 27.42 -3.42
CA ALA A 318 -7.24 27.12 -4.64
C ALA A 318 -8.37 28.14 -4.93
N ASP A 319 -9.10 28.58 -3.89
CA ASP A 319 -10.13 29.61 -4.04
C ASP A 319 -9.54 30.98 -4.38
N TRP A 320 -8.42 31.36 -3.77
CA TRP A 320 -7.67 32.56 -4.13
C TRP A 320 -7.22 32.52 -5.60
N VAL A 321 -6.59 31.42 -6.04
CA VAL A 321 -6.17 31.24 -7.44
C VAL A 321 -7.34 31.35 -8.42
N ARG A 322 -8.51 30.79 -8.08
CA ARG A 322 -9.71 30.86 -8.95
C ARG A 322 -10.23 32.28 -9.12
N THR A 323 -10.03 33.14 -8.12
CA THR A 323 -10.52 34.53 -8.10
C THR A 323 -9.49 35.49 -8.69
N ASP A 324 -8.22 35.34 -8.32
CA ASP A 324 -7.17 36.33 -8.58
C ASP A 324 -6.29 36.01 -9.80
N CYS A 325 -6.32 34.77 -10.31
CA CYS A 325 -5.49 34.38 -11.47
C CYS A 325 -6.34 34.15 -12.74
N PRO A 326 -5.90 34.65 -13.91
CA PRO A 326 -6.56 34.35 -15.19
C PRO A 326 -6.46 32.86 -15.55
N ARG A 327 -7.51 32.36 -16.19
CA ARG A 327 -7.57 30.99 -16.73
C ARG A 327 -6.82 30.91 -18.05
N VAL A 328 -5.99 29.87 -18.19
CA VAL A 328 -5.38 29.51 -19.47
C VAL A 328 -6.36 28.67 -20.27
N PRO A 329 -6.72 29.05 -21.51
CA PRO A 329 -7.59 28.24 -22.35
C PRO A 329 -7.05 26.83 -22.56
N ALA A 330 -7.91 25.82 -22.46
CA ALA A 330 -7.51 24.42 -22.66
C ALA A 330 -6.86 24.18 -24.04
N SER A 331 -7.28 24.93 -25.07
CA SER A 331 -6.68 24.88 -26.41
C SER A 331 -5.20 25.29 -26.46
N ALA A 332 -4.68 25.99 -25.45
CA ALA A 332 -3.28 26.41 -25.42
C ALA A 332 -2.34 25.28 -25.00
N TYR A 333 -2.82 24.29 -24.22
CA TYR A 333 -1.99 23.23 -23.64
C TYR A 333 -2.51 21.81 -23.92
N ALA A 334 -3.76 21.66 -24.35
CA ALA A 334 -4.24 20.41 -24.91
C ALA A 334 -3.76 20.37 -26.37
N GLY A 335 -2.88 19.42 -26.71
CA GLY A 335 -2.33 19.29 -28.05
C GLY A 335 -3.42 19.16 -29.15
N PRO A 336 -3.05 19.16 -30.44
CA PRO A 336 -3.98 19.15 -31.59
C PRO A 336 -4.93 17.94 -31.68
N HIS A 337 -4.90 17.03 -30.70
CA HIS A 337 -5.79 15.87 -30.55
C HIS A 337 -6.57 15.91 -29.22
N ALA A 338 -6.92 17.10 -28.73
CA ALA A 338 -7.92 17.22 -27.68
C ALA A 338 -9.25 16.64 -28.20
N PRO A 339 -9.80 15.58 -27.58
CA PRO A 339 -11.14 15.14 -27.93
C PRO A 339 -12.11 16.32 -27.72
N LYS A 340 -13.07 16.51 -28.64
CA LYS A 340 -14.26 17.34 -28.36
C LYS A 340 -14.76 16.99 -26.95
N PRO A 341 -15.25 17.95 -26.15
CA PRO A 341 -15.65 17.70 -24.77
C PRO A 341 -16.72 16.61 -24.74
N ALA A 342 -16.28 15.37 -24.58
CA ALA A 342 -17.13 14.24 -24.32
C ALA A 342 -17.61 14.42 -22.90
N ARG A 343 -18.90 14.21 -22.70
CA ARG A 343 -19.55 14.22 -21.38
C ARG A 343 -18.66 13.42 -20.42
N PRO A 344 -18.12 14.03 -19.35
CA PRO A 344 -17.15 13.35 -18.50
C PRO A 344 -17.79 12.06 -17.99
N GLY A 345 -17.10 10.94 -18.23
CA GLY A 345 -17.45 9.69 -17.56
C GLY A 345 -17.40 9.92 -16.04
N PRO A 346 -18.24 9.22 -15.26
CA PRO A 346 -18.29 9.43 -13.82
C PRO A 346 -16.90 9.11 -13.21
N GLY A 347 -16.12 10.15 -12.93
CA GLY A 347 -14.76 10.05 -12.38
C GLY A 347 -13.69 10.93 -13.03
N ALA A 348 -13.89 11.47 -14.24
CA ALA A 348 -12.93 12.39 -14.86
C ALA A 348 -13.21 13.84 -14.41
N THR A 349 -12.49 14.31 -13.39
CA THR A 349 -12.54 15.72 -12.99
C THR A 349 -11.80 16.55 -14.03
N ALA A 350 -12.53 17.41 -14.75
CA ALA A 350 -11.89 18.38 -15.66
C ALA A 350 -10.91 19.25 -14.84
N GLN A 351 -9.66 19.34 -15.29
CA GLN A 351 -8.63 20.18 -14.68
C GLN A 351 -8.54 21.52 -15.43
N THR A 352 -8.38 22.60 -14.69
CA THR A 352 -8.24 23.96 -15.23
C THR A 352 -6.88 24.52 -14.85
N LEU A 353 -6.14 25.03 -15.84
CA LEU A 353 -4.87 25.70 -15.64
C LEU A 353 -5.07 27.21 -15.44
N TYR A 354 -4.42 27.77 -14.44
CA TYR A 354 -4.41 29.19 -14.11
C TYR A 354 -2.99 29.73 -14.26
N GLN A 355 -2.87 30.97 -14.68
CA GLN A 355 -1.60 31.69 -14.76
C GLN A 355 -1.61 32.82 -13.73
N CYS A 356 -0.78 32.71 -12.70
CA CYS A 356 -0.62 33.71 -11.65
C CYS A 356 0.69 34.49 -11.86
N GLY A 357 0.72 35.78 -11.50
CA GLY A 357 1.95 36.56 -11.48
C GLY A 357 1.74 38.02 -11.04
N PRO A 358 2.82 38.74 -10.72
CA PRO A 358 2.75 40.15 -10.38
C PRO A 358 2.28 40.93 -11.62
N GLY A 359 1.01 41.37 -11.61
CA GLY A 359 0.40 42.18 -12.68
C GLY A 359 -0.63 41.48 -13.57
N THR A 360 -1.15 40.30 -13.22
CA THR A 360 -2.20 39.63 -14.03
C THR A 360 -3.64 40.09 -13.75
N ALA A 361 -3.83 41.02 -12.82
CA ALA A 361 -5.09 41.74 -12.66
C ALA A 361 -4.93 43.14 -13.26
N ASP A 362 -5.02 43.25 -14.58
CA ASP A 362 -5.23 44.56 -15.20
C ASP A 362 -6.30 44.48 -16.28
N GLY A 363 -7.41 45.12 -15.93
CA GLY A 363 -8.68 45.19 -16.65
C GLY A 363 -9.75 45.95 -15.88
N SER A 364 -9.42 46.65 -14.78
CA SER A 364 -10.18 47.79 -14.26
C SER A 364 -9.36 48.49 -13.18
N ALA A 365 -9.09 49.77 -13.41
CA ALA A 365 -8.33 50.64 -12.52
C ALA A 365 -8.93 50.70 -11.11
N GLY A 366 -8.09 50.52 -10.10
CA GLY A 366 -8.40 50.73 -8.69
C GLY A 366 -7.17 50.52 -7.83
N SER A 367 -6.49 51.61 -7.45
CA SER A 367 -5.26 51.60 -6.66
C SER A 367 -5.38 50.72 -5.41
N ARG A 368 -4.56 49.68 -5.28
CA ARG A 368 -4.46 48.93 -4.03
C ARG A 368 -3.53 49.68 -3.07
N ALA A 369 -4.11 50.45 -2.17
CA ALA A 369 -3.42 50.87 -0.95
C ALA A 369 -2.95 49.61 -0.18
N PRO A 370 -1.79 49.63 0.49
CA PRO A 370 -1.31 48.50 1.25
C PRO A 370 -2.33 48.11 2.33
N HIS A 371 -2.65 46.81 2.43
CA HIS A 371 -3.54 46.27 3.44
C HIS A 371 -3.05 46.68 4.86
N PRO A 372 -3.91 47.28 5.71
CA PRO A 372 -3.49 47.87 6.98
C PRO A 372 -2.96 46.87 8.02
N ARG A 373 -3.07 45.55 7.77
CA ARG A 373 -2.57 44.51 8.68
C ARG A 373 -1.10 44.13 8.49
N LEU A 374 -0.46 44.50 7.38
CA LEU A 374 0.98 44.27 7.17
C LEU A 374 1.84 45.41 7.74
N ALA A 375 1.33 46.65 7.74
CA ALA A 375 2.01 47.79 8.35
C ALA A 375 2.09 47.66 9.90
N GLU A 376 1.05 47.09 10.52
CA GLU A 376 0.99 46.92 11.98
C GLU A 376 1.89 45.78 12.51
N ALA A 377 2.27 44.83 11.65
CA ALA A 377 3.23 43.78 11.99
C ALA A 377 4.69 44.27 11.87
N ALA A 378 4.97 45.18 10.93
CA ALA A 378 6.28 45.78 10.77
C ALA A 378 6.63 46.77 11.89
N ALA A 379 5.64 47.48 12.45
CA ALA A 379 5.86 48.44 13.54
C ALA A 379 6.11 47.77 14.92
N ARG A 380 5.71 46.51 15.10
CA ARG A 380 5.85 45.78 16.38
C ARG A 380 7.16 45.01 16.56
N ASN A 381 8.00 44.91 15.51
CA ASN A 381 9.26 44.17 15.53
C ASN A 381 10.50 45.05 15.26
N ALA A 382 10.40 46.37 15.37
CA ALA A 382 11.58 47.23 15.36
C ALA A 382 12.28 47.16 16.73
N PRO A 383 13.55 46.74 16.82
CA PRO A 383 14.29 46.74 18.08
C PRO A 383 14.48 48.18 18.57
N ARG A 384 14.25 48.40 19.87
CA ARG A 384 14.78 49.57 20.59
C ARG A 384 16.21 49.31 21.03
#